data_AF-A0A383ZX25-F1
#
_entry.id   AF-A0A383ZX25-F1
#
_cell.length_a   1.000
_cell.length_b   1.000
_cell.length_c   1.000
_cell.angle_alpha   90.00
_cell.angle_beta   90.00
_cell.angle_gamma   90.00
#
_symmetry.space_group_name_H-M   'P 1'
#
loop_
_entity.id
_entity.type
_entity.pdbx_description
1 polymer ?
#
loop_
_entity_poly.entity_id
_entity_poly.type
_entity_poly.pdbx_seq_one_letter_code
_entity_poly.pdbx_strand_id
1 'polypeptide(L)'
;MLSRLGDLLFYTIAEGQERIPIHKFTTALKATGLQTSDPRLRDCMSQMRRMVRETSSGGLLDRDLFRKCVSRNIVLLTQAFRKKFVIPDFEEFTSHVDRIFEDAKELTGGKVAAYIPQLAKSNPDLWGVSLCTVDGQRHSVGHTKIPFCLQSCVKPLTYAISISTLGTDYVHKFVGKEPSGLRYNKLSLNEEGIPHNPMVNAGAIVVSSLIKMDCNKAEKFDFVSSLTAQPLAAFLHGMLSIPAAPVPGSNPTLMVHQPILEALFPEVLQYLNKMAGNEYMGFSNATFQSEKETGDRNYAIGYYLKEKKCFPKGVDMMAALDLYFQLCSVEVTCESGSVMAATLANGGICPITGESVLSAEAVRNTLSLMHSCGMYDFSGQFAFHVGLPAKSAVSGAILLVVPNIMGMMCLSPPLDKLGNSYRGVSFCQKLVSLFNFHNYDNLRHCARKLDPRREGGEVRNKTVVNLLFAAYSGDVSALRRFALSAMDMEQKDYDSRTALHVAAAEGHTEVVKFLIEACKVNPFVKDRWGNIPLDDAVQFNHLEVVKLLQDYQDSYTPSETQAEAAAEALSKENLESMV
;
A
#
# COMPACT_ATOMS: atom_id res chain seq x y z
N MET A 1 -14.77 -27.88 13.86
CA MET A 1 -14.48 -27.18 12.59
C MET A 1 -13.02 -26.73 12.51
N LEU A 2 -12.49 -26.03 13.53
CA LEU A 2 -11.09 -25.56 13.58
C LEU A 2 -10.04 -26.68 13.57
N SER A 3 -10.32 -27.84 14.20
CA SER A 3 -9.43 -29.01 14.18
C SER A 3 -9.22 -29.56 12.76
N ARG A 4 -10.32 -29.72 11.99
CA ARG A 4 -10.27 -30.15 10.58
C ARG A 4 -9.51 -29.16 9.69
N LEU A 5 -9.63 -27.86 9.95
CA LEU A 5 -8.90 -26.83 9.19
C LEU A 5 -7.39 -26.93 9.40
N GLY A 6 -6.94 -27.19 10.63
CA GLY A 6 -5.52 -27.41 10.93
C GLY A 6 -4.94 -28.63 10.21
N ASP A 7 -5.69 -29.73 10.14
CA ASP A 7 -5.27 -30.94 9.43
C ASP A 7 -5.24 -30.71 7.89
N LEU A 8 -6.24 -30.00 7.34
CA LEU A 8 -6.24 -29.63 5.90
C LEU A 8 -5.02 -28.77 5.54
N LEU A 9 -4.72 -27.76 6.36
CA LEU A 9 -3.55 -26.91 6.18
C LEU A 9 -2.24 -27.70 6.24
N PHE A 10 -2.16 -28.69 7.14
CA PHE A 10 -1.03 -29.60 7.20
C PHE A 10 -0.84 -30.32 5.87
N TYR A 11 -1.89 -30.95 5.32
CA TYR A 11 -1.77 -31.66 4.05
C TYR A 11 -1.42 -30.74 2.87
N THR A 12 -1.91 -29.49 2.86
CA THR A 12 -1.56 -28.49 1.85
C THR A 12 -0.06 -28.18 1.83
N ILE A 13 0.59 -28.13 2.99
CA ILE A 13 2.01 -27.77 3.10
C ILE A 13 2.92 -29.02 3.02
N ALA A 14 2.42 -30.15 3.51
CA ALA A 14 3.17 -31.41 3.53
C ALA A 14 3.30 -32.04 2.14
N GLU A 15 2.40 -31.72 1.19
CA GLU A 15 2.43 -32.27 -0.18
C GLU A 15 2.52 -33.81 -0.19
N GLY A 16 1.80 -34.46 0.73
CA GLY A 16 1.78 -35.92 0.87
C GLY A 16 2.83 -36.52 1.82
N GLN A 17 3.71 -35.71 2.44
CA GLN A 17 4.65 -36.17 3.46
C GLN A 17 3.99 -36.33 4.84
N GLU A 18 4.51 -37.24 5.67
CA GLU A 18 4.01 -37.46 7.03
C GLU A 18 4.43 -36.38 8.04
N ARG A 19 5.46 -35.58 7.71
CA ARG A 19 6.04 -34.56 8.58
C ARG A 19 6.45 -33.33 7.77
N ILE A 20 6.32 -32.15 8.37
CA ILE A 20 6.68 -30.87 7.76
C ILE A 20 7.94 -30.32 8.44
N PRO A 21 9.02 -30.05 7.69
CA PRO A 21 10.12 -29.25 8.20
C PRO A 21 9.69 -27.81 8.45
N ILE A 22 10.09 -27.23 9.58
CA ILE A 22 9.69 -25.85 9.93
C ILE A 22 10.18 -24.83 8.91
N HIS A 23 11.36 -25.03 8.32
CA HIS A 23 11.86 -24.14 7.29
C HIS A 23 10.89 -24.10 6.09
N LYS A 24 10.34 -25.26 5.66
CA LYS A 24 9.33 -25.35 4.59
C LYS A 24 8.08 -24.55 4.94
N PHE A 25 7.58 -24.69 6.18
CA PHE A 25 6.45 -23.87 6.65
C PHE A 25 6.77 -22.37 6.63
N THR A 26 7.94 -21.96 7.14
CA THR A 26 8.29 -20.53 7.18
C THR A 26 8.55 -19.93 5.81
N THR A 27 9.09 -20.71 4.86
CA THR A 27 9.27 -20.29 3.47
C THR A 27 7.92 -20.14 2.78
N ALA A 28 7.02 -21.12 2.93
CA ALA A 28 5.69 -21.04 2.36
C ALA A 28 4.87 -19.89 2.97
N LEU A 29 5.02 -19.63 4.28
CA LEU A 29 4.41 -18.47 4.93
C LEU A 29 4.94 -17.14 4.36
N LYS A 30 6.26 -17.02 4.15
CA LYS A 30 6.87 -15.81 3.55
C LYS A 30 6.41 -15.58 2.11
N ALA A 31 6.18 -16.65 1.33
CA ALA A 31 5.65 -16.56 -0.03
C ALA A 31 4.24 -15.93 -0.07
N THR A 32 3.45 -16.05 1.01
CA THR A 32 2.17 -15.34 1.13
C THR A 32 2.32 -13.83 1.38
N GLY A 33 3.54 -13.35 1.63
CA GLY A 33 3.85 -11.97 2.00
C GLY A 33 3.82 -11.68 3.49
N LEU A 34 3.36 -12.62 4.33
CA LEU A 34 3.41 -12.45 5.78
C LEU A 34 4.83 -12.61 6.32
N GLN A 35 5.20 -11.76 7.27
CA GLN A 35 6.47 -11.86 7.96
C GLN A 35 6.37 -12.73 9.21
N THR A 36 7.46 -13.42 9.54
CA THR A 36 7.54 -14.25 10.76
C THR A 36 7.49 -13.43 12.06
N SER A 37 7.71 -12.12 11.97
CA SER A 37 7.63 -11.13 13.04
C SER A 37 6.22 -10.56 13.24
N ASP A 38 5.24 -10.95 12.43
CA ASP A 38 3.86 -10.46 12.54
C ASP A 38 3.32 -10.71 13.97
N PRO A 39 2.88 -9.66 14.70
CA PRO A 39 2.33 -9.80 16.04
C PRO A 39 1.18 -10.81 16.14
N ARG A 40 0.36 -10.94 15.09
CA ARG A 40 -0.77 -11.90 15.02
C ARG A 40 -0.28 -13.34 14.88
N LEU A 41 0.98 -13.58 14.54
CA LEU A 41 1.58 -14.92 14.43
C LEU A 41 2.51 -15.28 15.61
N ARG A 42 2.67 -14.38 16.60
CA ARG A 42 3.59 -14.55 17.72
C ARG A 42 3.36 -15.85 18.50
N ASP A 43 2.11 -16.20 18.76
CA ASP A 43 1.74 -17.43 19.48
C ASP A 43 2.13 -18.68 18.70
N CYS A 44 1.79 -18.74 17.41
CA CYS A 44 2.20 -19.83 16.51
C CYS A 44 3.73 -19.99 16.48
N MET A 45 4.46 -18.90 16.26
CA MET A 45 5.93 -18.95 16.12
C MET A 45 6.63 -19.29 17.43
N SER A 46 6.13 -18.79 18.57
CA SER A 46 6.68 -19.13 19.88
C SER A 46 6.44 -20.60 20.23
N GLN A 47 5.25 -21.14 19.94
CA GLN A 47 4.96 -22.56 20.13
C GLN A 47 5.83 -23.43 19.23
N MET A 48 5.95 -23.12 17.93
CA MET A 48 6.82 -23.87 17.03
C MET A 48 8.27 -23.88 17.53
N ARG A 49 8.83 -22.74 17.94
CA ARG A 49 10.19 -22.67 18.50
C ARG A 49 10.36 -23.48 19.78
N ARG A 50 9.35 -23.49 20.67
CA ARG A 50 9.38 -24.29 21.90
C ARG A 50 9.40 -25.79 21.59
N MET A 51 8.50 -26.25 20.72
CA MET A 51 8.40 -27.67 20.38
C MET A 51 9.66 -28.20 19.69
N VAL A 52 10.35 -27.38 18.89
CA VAL A 52 11.66 -27.75 18.30
C VAL A 52 12.73 -27.98 19.34
N ARG A 53 12.76 -27.16 20.40
CA ARG A 53 13.76 -27.30 21.47
C ARG A 53 13.49 -28.53 22.33
N GLU A 54 12.22 -28.88 22.51
CA GLU A 54 11.79 -30.00 23.35
C GLU A 54 11.85 -31.36 22.63
N THR A 55 11.81 -31.38 21.29
CA THR A 55 11.77 -32.63 20.52
C THR A 55 13.12 -32.92 19.85
N SER A 56 13.68 -34.11 20.08
CA SER A 56 14.92 -34.60 19.45
C SER A 56 14.82 -34.80 17.93
N SER A 57 13.68 -34.47 17.31
CA SER A 57 13.29 -34.77 15.93
C SER A 57 13.82 -33.77 14.88
N GLY A 58 14.82 -32.94 15.22
CA GLY A 58 15.52 -32.10 14.24
C GLY A 58 14.65 -31.05 13.54
N GLY A 59 13.55 -30.59 14.16
CA GLY A 59 12.69 -29.54 13.59
C GLY A 59 11.61 -30.04 12.62
N LEU A 60 11.28 -31.33 12.67
CA LEU A 60 10.15 -31.92 11.95
C LEU A 60 8.87 -31.86 12.80
N LEU A 61 7.80 -31.30 12.22
CA LEU A 61 6.46 -31.25 12.82
C LEU A 61 5.58 -32.36 12.27
N ASP A 62 5.08 -33.23 13.14
CA ASP A 62 3.97 -34.11 12.79
C ASP A 62 2.62 -33.36 12.78
N ARG A 63 1.57 -34.03 12.33
CA ARG A 63 0.22 -33.45 12.22
C ARG A 63 -0.32 -32.91 13.54
N ASP A 64 -0.13 -33.64 14.64
CA ASP A 64 -0.71 -33.25 15.93
C ASP A 64 0.05 -32.09 16.57
N LEU A 65 1.38 -32.06 16.42
CA LEU A 65 2.24 -30.96 16.80
C LEU A 65 1.94 -29.70 15.98
N PHE A 66 1.81 -29.84 14.66
CA PHE A 66 1.44 -28.74 13.78
C PHE A 66 0.09 -28.14 14.18
N ARG A 67 -0.94 -28.99 14.38
CA ARG A 67 -2.28 -28.57 14.80
C ARG A 67 -2.24 -27.78 16.10
N LYS A 68 -1.44 -28.20 17.09
CA LYS A 68 -1.27 -27.47 18.35
C LYS A 68 -0.70 -26.08 18.10
N CYS A 69 0.36 -25.98 17.30
CA CYS A 69 1.04 -24.72 16.99
C CYS A 69 0.13 -23.71 16.28
N VAL A 70 -0.62 -24.14 15.27
CA VAL A 70 -1.42 -23.21 14.44
C VAL A 70 -2.79 -22.88 15.03
N SER A 71 -3.24 -23.59 16.07
CA SER A 71 -4.62 -23.54 16.59
C SER A 71 -5.13 -22.12 16.89
N ARG A 72 -4.29 -21.25 17.46
CA ARG A 72 -4.66 -19.86 17.83
C ARG A 72 -4.69 -18.90 16.66
N ASN A 73 -3.97 -19.20 15.57
CA ASN A 73 -3.78 -18.31 14.43
C ASN A 73 -4.31 -18.91 13.12
N ILE A 74 -5.09 -20.00 13.22
CA ILE A 74 -5.54 -20.81 12.08
C ILE A 74 -6.39 -20.02 11.10
N VAL A 75 -7.16 -19.03 11.56
CA VAL A 75 -8.01 -18.21 10.68
C VAL A 75 -7.16 -17.38 9.72
N LEU A 76 -6.16 -16.65 10.24
CA LEU A 76 -5.23 -15.86 9.43
C LEU A 76 -4.40 -16.75 8.50
N LEU A 77 -3.87 -17.86 9.02
CA LEU A 77 -3.11 -18.82 8.20
C LEU A 77 -3.97 -19.43 7.10
N THR A 78 -5.24 -19.75 7.39
CA THR A 78 -6.17 -20.27 6.38
C THR A 78 -6.42 -19.23 5.28
N GLN A 79 -6.55 -17.94 5.63
CA GLN A 79 -6.68 -16.88 4.62
C GLN A 79 -5.41 -16.77 3.76
N ALA A 80 -4.24 -16.80 4.39
CA ALA A 80 -2.95 -16.73 3.70
C ALA A 80 -2.76 -17.85 2.68
N PHE A 81 -2.89 -19.11 3.11
CA PHE A 81 -2.64 -20.28 2.27
C PHE A 81 -3.75 -20.57 1.26
N ARG A 82 -4.97 -20.03 1.45
CA ARG A 82 -6.06 -20.12 0.47
C ARG A 82 -6.08 -18.94 -0.51
N LYS A 83 -5.02 -18.13 -0.55
CA LYS A 83 -4.92 -16.95 -1.42
C LYS A 83 -6.13 -16.00 -1.25
N LYS A 84 -6.61 -15.83 0.00
CA LYS A 84 -7.74 -14.96 0.33
C LYS A 84 -7.33 -13.56 0.76
N PHE A 85 -6.04 -13.26 0.75
CA PHE A 85 -5.58 -11.90 0.91
C PHE A 85 -5.92 -11.04 -0.29
N VAL A 86 -5.95 -9.74 -0.06
CA VAL A 86 -6.25 -8.69 -1.02
C VAL A 86 -5.30 -8.73 -2.23
N ILE A 87 -4.08 -9.25 -2.05
CA ILE A 87 -3.17 -9.58 -3.15
C ILE A 87 -2.84 -11.09 -3.06
N PRO A 88 -3.52 -11.94 -3.86
CA PRO A 88 -3.32 -13.39 -3.89
C PRO A 88 -1.89 -13.81 -4.27
N ASP A 89 -1.39 -13.30 -5.39
CA ASP A 89 -0.10 -13.65 -5.99
C ASP A 89 0.96 -12.60 -5.59
N PHE A 90 1.31 -12.58 -4.31
CA PHE A 90 2.14 -11.52 -3.73
C PHE A 90 3.56 -11.46 -4.31
N GLU A 91 4.22 -12.61 -4.56
CA GLU A 91 5.58 -12.66 -5.13
C GLU A 91 5.65 -12.04 -6.54
N GLU A 92 4.64 -12.31 -7.38
CA GLU A 92 4.55 -11.70 -8.71
C GLU A 92 4.35 -10.19 -8.59
N PHE A 93 3.44 -9.76 -7.72
CA PHE A 93 3.21 -8.34 -7.45
C PHE A 93 4.49 -7.63 -6.97
N THR A 94 5.23 -8.22 -6.03
CA THR A 94 6.46 -7.61 -5.51
C THR A 94 7.57 -7.55 -6.56
N SER A 95 7.67 -8.53 -7.46
CA SER A 95 8.59 -8.48 -8.60
C SER A 95 8.32 -7.29 -9.53
N HIS A 96 7.04 -6.93 -9.74
CA HIS A 96 6.69 -5.71 -10.48
C HIS A 96 7.09 -4.45 -9.72
N VAL A 97 6.89 -4.43 -8.39
CA VAL A 97 7.31 -3.31 -7.53
C VAL A 97 8.83 -3.12 -7.57
N ASP A 98 9.61 -4.21 -7.53
CA ASP A 98 11.07 -4.19 -7.62
C ASP A 98 11.54 -3.58 -8.94
N ARG A 99 10.88 -3.92 -10.05
CA ARG A 99 11.16 -3.31 -11.36
C ARG A 99 10.90 -1.81 -11.35
N ILE A 100 9.75 -1.37 -10.83
CA ILE A 100 9.44 0.07 -10.73
C ILE A 100 10.43 0.79 -9.81
N PHE A 101 10.90 0.12 -8.76
CA PHE A 101 11.93 0.65 -7.85
C PHE A 101 13.25 0.90 -8.57
N GLU A 102 13.77 -0.08 -9.31
CA GLU A 102 15.04 0.06 -10.06
C GLU A 102 14.92 1.12 -11.16
N ASP A 103 13.80 1.14 -11.87
CA ASP A 103 13.43 2.18 -12.83
C ASP A 103 13.46 3.61 -12.28
N ALA A 104 13.06 3.81 -11.02
CA ALA A 104 13.06 5.11 -10.36
C ALA A 104 14.43 5.46 -9.76
N LYS A 105 15.25 4.45 -9.45
CA LYS A 105 16.60 4.61 -8.88
C LYS A 105 17.57 5.26 -9.85
N GLU A 106 17.42 5.01 -11.15
CA GLU A 106 18.23 5.62 -12.22
C GLU A 106 18.08 7.15 -12.30
N LEU A 107 17.01 7.71 -11.74
CA LEU A 107 16.79 9.15 -11.70
C LEU A 107 17.76 9.82 -10.71
N THR A 108 18.61 10.72 -11.19
CA THR A 108 19.59 11.48 -10.40
C THR A 108 19.22 12.94 -10.18
N GLY A 109 18.02 13.34 -10.60
CA GLY A 109 17.53 14.71 -10.45
C GLY A 109 17.09 15.08 -9.03
N GLY A 110 16.88 16.38 -8.81
CA GLY A 110 16.41 16.94 -7.54
C GLY A 110 17.52 17.58 -6.69
N LYS A 111 17.15 18.16 -5.55
CA LYS A 111 18.08 18.77 -4.58
C LYS A 111 17.66 18.42 -3.16
N VAL A 112 18.61 18.04 -2.32
CA VAL A 112 18.37 17.77 -0.90
C VAL A 112 17.97 19.07 -0.20
N ALA A 113 17.00 18.99 0.71
CA ALA A 113 16.62 20.12 1.54
C ALA A 113 17.80 20.54 2.44
N ALA A 114 18.21 21.80 2.34
CA ALA A 114 19.41 22.30 3.02
C ALA A 114 19.15 23.52 3.93
N TYR A 115 17.89 23.84 4.23
CA TYR A 115 17.54 24.98 5.08
C TYR A 115 17.85 24.75 6.56
N ILE A 116 17.98 23.48 6.98
CA ILE A 116 18.54 23.09 8.28
C ILE A 116 19.71 22.10 8.10
N PRO A 117 20.73 22.12 8.99
CA PRO A 117 21.90 21.26 8.89
C PRO A 117 21.59 19.76 8.91
N GLN A 118 20.55 19.34 9.63
CA GLN A 118 20.16 17.94 9.80
C GLN A 118 19.65 17.35 8.48
N LEU A 119 18.83 18.10 7.73
CA LEU A 119 18.38 17.68 6.41
C LEU A 119 19.50 17.77 5.38
N ALA A 120 20.36 18.80 5.46
CA ALA A 120 21.49 18.98 4.54
C ALA A 120 22.50 17.80 4.59
N LYS A 121 22.61 17.12 5.74
CA LYS A 121 23.45 15.93 5.92
C LYS A 121 22.87 14.66 5.30
N SER A 122 21.63 14.69 4.81
CA SER A 122 20.97 13.52 4.23
C SER A 122 21.70 13.08 2.96
N ASN A 123 22.01 11.79 2.86
CA ASN A 123 22.66 11.24 1.69
C ASN A 123 21.67 11.27 0.48
N PRO A 124 22.02 11.95 -0.64
CA PRO A 124 21.16 12.06 -1.81
C PRO A 124 20.89 10.71 -2.49
N ASP A 125 21.76 9.72 -2.31
CA ASP A 125 21.64 8.40 -2.94
C ASP A 125 20.63 7.49 -2.23
N LEU A 126 20.11 7.91 -1.07
CA LEU A 126 19.09 7.16 -0.36
C LEU A 126 17.84 7.01 -1.22
N TRP A 127 17.45 5.75 -1.40
CA TRP A 127 16.22 5.35 -2.06
C TRP A 127 15.70 4.09 -1.39
N GLY A 128 14.50 4.17 -0.83
CA GLY A 128 13.81 3.07 -0.17
C GLY A 128 12.32 3.11 -0.42
N VAL A 129 11.72 1.95 -0.65
CA VAL A 129 10.27 1.77 -0.81
C VAL A 129 9.83 0.61 0.08
N SER A 130 8.82 0.84 0.90
CA SER A 130 8.18 -0.19 1.71
C SER A 130 6.68 -0.18 1.47
N LEU A 131 6.06 -1.35 1.46
CA LEU A 131 4.62 -1.52 1.38
C LEU A 131 4.10 -2.49 2.42
N CYS A 132 2.87 -2.25 2.86
CA CYS A 132 2.10 -3.10 3.76
C CYS A 132 0.65 -3.17 3.25
N THR A 133 0.13 -4.37 3.01
CA THR A 133 -1.28 -4.56 2.61
C THR A 133 -2.20 -4.48 3.82
N VAL A 134 -3.50 -4.30 3.58
CA VAL A 134 -4.52 -4.31 4.65
C VAL A 134 -4.60 -5.65 5.39
N ASP A 135 -4.14 -6.73 4.77
CA ASP A 135 -4.04 -8.07 5.39
C ASP A 135 -2.72 -8.30 6.15
N GLY A 136 -1.77 -7.37 6.06
CA GLY A 136 -0.45 -7.45 6.69
C GLY A 136 0.64 -8.12 5.86
N GLN A 137 0.43 -8.29 4.55
CA GLN A 137 1.51 -8.70 3.64
C GLN A 137 2.49 -7.54 3.48
N ARG A 138 3.80 -7.82 3.50
CA ARG A 138 4.83 -6.76 3.52
C ARG A 138 5.97 -7.06 2.57
N HIS A 139 6.42 -6.02 1.87
CA HIS A 139 7.59 -6.06 1.00
C HIS A 139 8.36 -4.75 1.10
N SER A 140 9.68 -4.80 0.93
CA SER A 140 10.56 -3.65 1.15
C SER A 140 11.82 -3.77 0.32
N VAL A 141 12.21 -2.68 -0.35
CA VAL A 141 13.30 -2.63 -1.33
C VAL A 141 14.15 -1.39 -1.10
N GLY A 142 15.47 -1.56 -1.14
CA GLY A 142 16.43 -0.46 -0.93
C GLY A 142 16.63 -0.09 0.55
N HIS A 143 16.80 1.20 0.80
CA HIS A 143 17.19 1.75 2.11
C HIS A 143 15.98 1.93 3.05
N THR A 144 15.25 0.86 3.33
CA THR A 144 13.96 0.95 4.04
C THR A 144 14.04 1.09 5.55
N LYS A 145 15.17 0.69 6.15
CA LYS A 145 15.39 0.67 7.61
C LYS A 145 16.10 1.91 8.15
N ILE A 146 16.45 2.86 7.28
CA ILE A 146 17.08 4.11 7.70
C ILE A 146 16.01 4.99 8.34
N PRO A 147 16.22 5.46 9.58
CA PRO A 147 15.29 6.38 10.22
C PRO A 147 15.38 7.76 9.60
N PHE A 148 14.23 8.42 9.45
CA PHE A 148 14.12 9.80 8.96
C PHE A 148 12.94 10.50 9.63
N CYS A 149 13.00 11.84 9.73
CA CYS A 149 11.91 12.63 10.29
C CYS A 149 10.69 12.63 9.36
N LEU A 150 9.50 12.33 9.92
CA LEU A 150 8.21 12.37 9.21
C LEU A 150 7.92 13.73 8.60
N GLN A 151 8.32 14.80 9.27
CA GLN A 151 8.13 16.16 8.78
C GLN A 151 6.64 16.37 8.41
N SER A 152 6.33 16.96 7.25
CA SER A 152 4.94 17.19 6.83
C SER A 152 4.08 15.93 6.64
N CYS A 153 4.64 14.72 6.60
CA CYS A 153 3.87 13.47 6.56
C CYS A 153 3.09 13.21 7.86
N VAL A 154 3.44 13.87 8.98
CA VAL A 154 2.72 13.72 10.26
C VAL A 154 1.36 14.42 10.26
N LYS A 155 1.18 15.46 9.43
CA LYS A 155 -0.03 16.29 9.37
C LYS A 155 -1.33 15.48 9.18
N PRO A 156 -1.44 14.58 8.17
CA PRO A 156 -2.63 13.76 8.02
C PRO A 156 -2.89 12.87 9.24
N LEU A 157 -1.84 12.35 9.88
CA LEU A 157 -1.96 11.47 11.05
C LEU A 157 -2.52 12.25 12.25
N THR A 158 -1.98 13.44 12.51
CA THR A 158 -2.46 14.31 13.60
C THR A 158 -3.90 14.75 13.39
N TYR A 159 -4.27 15.07 12.14
CA TYR A 159 -5.65 15.40 11.80
C TYR A 159 -6.59 14.21 12.02
N ALA A 160 -6.19 12.99 11.61
CA ALA A 160 -6.98 11.79 11.84
C ALA A 160 -7.21 11.50 13.33
N ILE A 161 -6.17 11.72 14.16
CA ILE A 161 -6.26 11.60 15.61
C ILE A 161 -7.26 12.63 16.16
N SER A 162 -7.13 13.91 15.79
CA SER A 162 -8.05 14.96 16.25
C SER A 162 -9.50 14.71 15.85
N ILE A 163 -9.77 14.20 14.64
CA ILE A 163 -11.13 13.85 14.23
C ILE A 163 -11.65 12.65 15.03
N SER A 164 -10.80 11.66 15.30
CA SER A 164 -11.21 10.47 16.06
C SER A 164 -11.55 10.79 17.52
N THR A 165 -10.91 11.79 18.12
CA THR A 165 -11.13 12.17 19.51
C THR A 165 -12.19 13.26 19.69
N LEU A 166 -12.29 14.21 18.75
CA LEU A 166 -13.15 15.40 18.89
C LEU A 166 -14.34 15.44 17.91
N GLY A 167 -14.31 14.61 16.87
CA GLY A 167 -15.31 14.61 15.80
C GLY A 167 -15.09 15.69 14.73
N THR A 168 -15.64 15.43 13.54
CA THR A 168 -15.49 16.29 12.36
C THR A 168 -16.02 17.69 12.57
N ASP A 169 -17.22 17.81 13.15
CA ASP A 169 -17.89 19.10 13.31
C ASP A 169 -17.15 20.03 14.25
N TYR A 170 -16.47 19.50 15.26
CA TYR A 170 -15.67 20.33 16.17
C TYR A 170 -14.39 20.80 15.49
N VAL A 171 -13.62 19.88 14.90
CA VAL A 171 -12.33 20.19 14.27
C VAL A 171 -12.49 21.23 13.16
N HIS A 172 -13.52 21.06 12.32
CA HIS A 172 -13.74 21.95 11.18
C HIS A 172 -14.36 23.31 11.51
N LYS A 173 -14.62 23.61 12.79
CA LYS A 173 -14.84 25.01 13.22
C LYS A 173 -13.56 25.85 13.16
N PHE A 174 -12.40 25.20 13.15
CA PHE A 174 -11.10 25.86 13.24
C PHE A 174 -10.23 25.67 11.99
N VAL A 175 -10.53 24.70 11.12
CA VAL A 175 -9.79 24.45 9.88
C VAL A 175 -10.74 24.06 8.75
N GLY A 176 -10.52 24.59 7.55
CA GLY A 176 -11.31 24.30 6.37
C GLY A 176 -11.10 22.89 5.80
N LYS A 177 -11.75 22.64 4.67
CA LYS A 177 -11.81 21.32 3.99
C LYS A 177 -11.32 21.38 2.54
N GLU A 178 -10.86 22.53 2.07
CA GLU A 178 -10.66 22.79 0.65
C GLU A 178 -9.20 23.14 0.34
N PRO A 179 -8.74 22.84 -0.89
CA PRO A 179 -7.45 23.32 -1.35
C PRO A 179 -7.47 24.85 -1.44
N SER A 180 -6.35 25.50 -1.15
CA SER A 180 -6.26 26.97 -1.19
C SER A 180 -6.33 27.55 -2.60
N GLY A 181 -6.02 26.76 -3.64
CA GLY A 181 -5.83 27.25 -5.02
C GLY A 181 -4.66 28.24 -5.20
N LEU A 182 -3.91 28.50 -4.12
CA LEU A 182 -2.82 29.45 -4.06
C LEU A 182 -1.51 28.71 -3.84
N ARG A 183 -0.40 29.30 -4.30
CA ARG A 183 0.94 28.77 -4.00
C ARG A 183 1.12 28.58 -2.50
N TYR A 184 1.65 27.44 -2.09
CA TYR A 184 1.84 27.00 -0.72
C TYR A 184 2.59 28.02 0.16
N ASN A 185 3.40 28.89 -0.43
CA ASN A 185 4.18 29.90 0.28
C ASN A 185 3.39 31.13 0.74
N LYS A 186 2.17 31.33 0.25
CA LYS A 186 1.37 32.52 0.60
C LYS A 186 0.66 32.32 1.94
N LEU A 187 0.93 33.21 2.89
CA LEU A 187 0.15 33.32 4.13
C LEU A 187 -1.27 33.74 3.77
N SER A 188 -2.23 32.83 3.88
CA SER A 188 -3.63 33.09 3.57
C SER A 188 -4.55 32.24 4.43
N LEU A 189 -5.69 32.82 4.78
CA LEU A 189 -6.85 32.15 5.37
C LEU A 189 -7.94 32.09 4.29
N ASN A 190 -8.94 31.24 4.49
CA ASN A 190 -10.13 31.23 3.66
C ASN A 190 -11.03 32.44 3.98
N GLU A 191 -12.16 32.56 3.29
CA GLU A 191 -13.12 33.65 3.48
C GLU A 191 -13.73 33.69 4.88
N GLU A 192 -13.76 32.54 5.57
CA GLU A 192 -14.26 32.40 6.95
C GLU A 192 -13.20 32.80 8.01
N GLY A 193 -11.98 33.18 7.59
CA GLY A 193 -10.91 33.58 8.49
C GLY A 193 -10.24 32.40 9.22
N ILE A 194 -10.33 31.19 8.68
CA ILE A 194 -9.64 29.98 9.17
C ILE A 194 -8.65 29.43 8.13
N PRO A 195 -7.67 28.59 8.50
CA PRO A 195 -6.78 27.97 7.53
C PRO A 195 -7.54 27.08 6.54
N HIS A 196 -7.09 27.04 5.28
CA HIS A 196 -7.78 26.33 4.19
C HIS A 196 -8.00 24.82 4.45
N ASN A 197 -6.99 24.13 4.96
CA ASN A 197 -7.03 22.68 5.21
C ASN A 197 -5.90 22.26 6.18
N PRO A 198 -5.97 21.07 6.79
CA PRO A 198 -4.95 20.57 7.72
C PRO A 198 -3.60 20.17 7.07
N MET A 199 -3.52 20.09 5.74
CA MET A 199 -2.29 19.66 5.04
C MET A 199 -1.27 20.80 4.88
N VAL A 200 -1.71 22.06 5.02
CA VAL A 200 -0.84 23.25 5.07
C VAL A 200 -0.36 23.55 6.50
N ASN A 201 0.77 24.24 6.66
CA ASN A 201 1.35 24.54 7.98
C ASN A 201 0.36 25.25 8.92
N ALA A 202 -0.38 26.25 8.43
CA ALA A 202 -1.34 26.98 9.26
C ALA A 202 -2.45 26.08 9.81
N GLY A 203 -2.99 25.18 8.98
CA GLY A 203 -4.00 24.22 9.41
C GLY A 203 -3.42 23.18 10.37
N ALA A 204 -2.21 22.69 10.12
CA ALA A 204 -1.54 21.74 10.99
C ALA A 204 -1.27 22.34 12.40
N ILE A 205 -0.83 23.60 12.48
CA ILE A 205 -0.62 24.30 13.76
C ILE A 205 -1.94 24.44 14.52
N VAL A 206 -3.03 24.80 13.83
CA VAL A 206 -4.37 24.84 14.44
C VAL A 206 -4.79 23.45 14.91
N VAL A 207 -4.62 22.41 14.10
CA VAL A 207 -4.94 21.02 14.47
C VAL A 207 -4.15 20.59 15.72
N SER A 208 -2.84 20.88 15.79
CA SER A 208 -2.03 20.61 16.98
C SER A 208 -2.57 21.30 18.23
N SER A 209 -3.16 22.50 18.09
CA SER A 209 -3.78 23.24 19.20
C SER A 209 -5.10 22.61 19.70
N LEU A 210 -5.77 21.81 18.85
CA LEU A 210 -7.03 21.14 19.19
C LEU A 210 -6.81 19.88 20.01
N ILE A 211 -5.63 19.28 19.92
CA ILE A 211 -5.27 18.08 20.69
C ILE A 211 -5.23 18.46 22.18
N LYS A 212 -6.39 18.33 22.82
CA LYS A 212 -6.62 18.48 24.26
C LYS A 212 -7.25 17.19 24.75
N MET A 213 -6.72 16.59 25.80
CA MET A 213 -7.40 15.51 26.51
C MET A 213 -7.38 15.75 28.02
N ASP A 214 -8.51 15.47 28.66
CA ASP A 214 -8.72 15.58 30.11
C ASP A 214 -7.83 14.58 30.85
N CYS A 215 -6.64 15.00 31.32
CA CYS A 215 -5.74 14.06 31.99
C CYS A 215 -6.07 13.93 33.48
N ASN A 216 -6.50 12.74 33.92
CA ASN A 216 -6.45 12.34 35.33
C ASN A 216 -4.99 12.07 35.74
N LYS A 217 -4.54 12.55 36.90
CA LYS A 217 -3.12 12.48 37.31
C LYS A 217 -2.61 11.07 37.65
N ALA A 218 -3.51 10.13 37.96
CA ALA A 218 -3.15 8.79 38.44
C ALA A 218 -2.68 7.83 37.33
N GLU A 219 -3.32 7.86 36.15
CA GLU A 219 -2.96 7.01 35.00
C GLU A 219 -1.57 7.38 34.43
N LYS A 220 -1.08 8.59 34.73
CA LYS A 220 0.24 9.08 34.34
C LYS A 220 1.39 8.28 34.96
N PHE A 221 1.22 7.84 36.21
CA PHE A 221 2.28 7.15 36.95
C PHE A 221 2.42 5.70 36.47
N ASP A 222 1.30 5.06 36.15
CA ASP A 222 1.27 3.68 35.63
C ASP A 222 1.76 3.60 34.17
N PHE A 223 1.53 4.64 33.36
CA PHE A 223 2.05 4.69 31.98
C PHE A 223 3.56 4.94 31.93
N VAL A 224 4.08 5.92 32.69
CA VAL A 224 5.54 6.13 32.81
C VAL A 224 6.20 4.87 33.37
N SER A 225 5.58 4.20 34.34
CA SER A 225 6.11 2.94 34.89
C SER A 225 6.06 1.78 33.88
N SER A 226 5.02 1.64 33.07
CA SER A 226 4.95 0.57 32.04
C SER A 226 5.85 0.81 30.83
N LEU A 227 6.18 2.08 30.50
CA LEU A 227 7.20 2.44 29.52
C LEU A 227 8.63 2.05 29.96
N THR A 228 8.90 1.97 31.27
CA THR A 228 10.22 1.54 31.78
C THR A 228 10.52 0.04 31.56
N ALA A 229 9.51 -0.76 31.20
CA ALA A 229 9.67 -2.19 30.92
C ALA A 229 10.04 -2.51 29.45
N GLN A 230 10.09 -1.50 28.57
CA GLN A 230 10.46 -1.64 27.15
C GLN A 230 11.79 -0.91 26.87
N PRO A 231 12.48 -1.17 25.72
CA PRO A 231 13.78 -0.57 25.39
C PRO A 231 13.79 0.98 25.31
N LEU A 232 12.64 1.63 25.51
CA LEU A 232 12.48 3.08 25.63
C LEU A 232 12.96 3.65 26.98
N ALA A 233 13.26 2.83 27.99
CA ALA A 233 13.68 3.29 29.32
C ALA A 233 14.99 4.10 29.32
N ALA A 234 15.94 3.76 28.43
CA ALA A 234 17.18 4.52 28.26
C ALA A 234 16.97 5.89 27.60
N PHE A 235 15.85 6.06 26.88
CA PHE A 235 15.51 7.24 26.09
C PHE A 235 14.88 8.37 26.95
N LEU A 236 14.08 8.04 27.98
CA LEU A 236 13.47 9.05 28.87
C LEU A 236 14.42 9.55 29.98
N HIS A 237 15.33 8.71 30.47
CA HIS A 237 16.25 9.11 31.55
C HIS A 237 17.24 10.20 31.11
N GLY A 238 17.53 10.29 29.81
CA GLY A 238 18.34 11.35 29.20
C GLY A 238 17.60 12.68 29.00
N MET A 239 16.26 12.67 28.92
CA MET A 239 15.46 13.90 28.80
C MET A 239 15.16 14.55 30.16
N LEU A 240 15.09 13.77 31.24
CA LEU A 240 14.75 14.24 32.59
C LEU A 240 15.96 14.74 33.41
N SER A 241 17.18 14.66 32.86
CA SER A 241 18.41 15.05 33.57
C SER A 241 18.95 16.38 33.04
N ILE A 242 18.26 17.49 33.35
CA ILE A 242 18.85 18.84 33.29
C ILE A 242 19.01 19.33 34.74
N PRO A 243 20.24 19.53 35.26
CA PRO A 243 20.41 20.28 36.50
C PRO A 243 20.18 21.76 36.18
N ALA A 244 19.01 22.29 36.52
CA ALA A 244 18.81 23.73 36.57
C ALA A 244 19.70 24.29 37.70
N ALA A 245 20.74 25.06 37.36
CA ALA A 245 21.46 25.86 38.34
C ALA A 245 20.53 26.98 38.85
N PRO A 246 20.33 27.13 40.17
CA PRO A 246 19.41 28.14 40.69
C PRO A 246 20.05 29.53 40.60
N VAL A 247 19.37 30.46 39.93
CA VAL A 247 19.66 31.89 40.01
C VAL A 247 18.92 32.43 41.25
N PRO A 248 19.59 33.02 42.26
CA PRO A 248 18.92 33.56 43.44
C PRO A 248 18.31 34.93 43.12
N GLY A 249 16.99 35.09 43.24
CA GLY A 249 16.37 36.42 43.32
C GLY A 249 15.04 36.69 42.63
N SER A 250 14.37 35.73 41.99
CA SER A 250 13.06 35.97 41.34
C SER A 250 11.89 35.36 42.13
N ASN A 251 10.87 36.19 42.44
CA ASN A 251 9.65 35.87 43.17
C ASN A 251 8.90 34.60 42.69
N PRO A 252 8.21 33.87 43.60
CA PRO A 252 7.52 32.62 43.31
C PRO A 252 6.08 32.86 42.82
N THR A 253 5.90 33.40 41.60
CA THR A 253 4.53 33.57 41.05
C THR A 253 4.43 33.35 39.54
N LEU A 254 5.36 32.57 38.96
CA LEU A 254 5.38 32.23 37.53
C LEU A 254 5.83 30.77 37.32
N MET A 255 5.14 29.81 37.93
CA MET A 255 5.36 28.37 37.67
C MET A 255 4.03 27.60 37.67
N VAL A 256 3.10 27.94 36.77
CA VAL A 256 1.86 27.15 36.59
C VAL A 256 1.49 26.92 35.11
N HIS A 257 2.35 27.24 34.14
CA HIS A 257 2.04 27.02 32.71
C HIS A 257 2.91 25.99 31.98
N GLN A 258 3.95 25.45 32.62
CA GLN A 258 4.82 24.42 32.03
C GLN A 258 4.25 22.97 31.99
N PRO A 259 3.43 22.47 32.95
CA PRO A 259 3.19 21.03 33.08
C PRO A 259 2.15 20.42 32.11
N ILE A 260 1.53 21.21 31.23
CA ILE A 260 0.51 20.73 30.28
C ILE A 260 1.15 20.22 28.98
N LEU A 261 2.27 20.80 28.56
CA LEU A 261 2.98 20.42 27.33
C LEU A 261 3.68 19.05 27.43
N GLU A 262 4.16 18.68 28.62
CA GLU A 262 4.87 17.41 28.86
C GLU A 262 3.95 16.17 28.74
N ALA A 263 2.62 16.34 28.73
CA ALA A 263 1.66 15.23 28.71
C ALA A 263 1.07 14.91 27.32
N LEU A 264 1.06 15.87 26.38
CA LEU A 264 0.35 15.71 25.09
C LEU A 264 1.17 14.95 24.04
N PHE A 265 2.49 15.17 24.00
CA PHE A 265 3.37 14.52 23.04
C PHE A 265 3.43 12.98 23.20
N PRO A 266 3.54 12.42 24.43
CA PRO A 266 3.50 10.97 24.63
C PRO A 266 2.21 10.30 24.15
N GLU A 267 1.07 10.96 24.30
CA GLU A 267 -0.24 10.41 23.90
C GLU A 267 -0.39 10.36 22.37
N VAL A 268 0.00 11.43 21.66
CA VAL A 268 0.02 11.41 20.19
C VAL A 268 1.00 10.35 19.68
N LEU A 269 2.17 10.21 20.32
CA LEU A 269 3.12 9.14 20.01
C LEU A 269 2.52 7.75 20.23
N GLN A 270 1.66 7.56 21.25
CA GLN A 270 0.98 6.28 21.47
C GLN A 270 0.05 5.94 20.30
N TYR A 271 -0.73 6.91 19.81
CA TYR A 271 -1.54 6.71 18.60
C TYR A 271 -0.68 6.36 17.39
N LEU A 272 0.41 7.10 17.15
CA LEU A 272 1.32 6.81 16.03
C LEU A 272 1.95 5.42 16.16
N ASN A 273 2.33 5.01 17.38
CA ASN A 273 2.91 3.69 17.64
C ASN A 273 1.90 2.56 17.37
N LYS A 274 0.63 2.75 17.77
CA LYS A 274 -0.46 1.83 17.44
C LYS A 274 -0.71 1.75 15.94
N MET A 275 -0.71 2.88 15.22
CA MET A 275 -0.82 2.91 13.76
C MET A 275 0.36 2.20 13.06
N ALA A 276 1.56 2.27 13.64
CA ALA A 276 2.75 1.58 13.16
C ALA A 276 2.82 0.09 13.60
N GLY A 277 1.86 -0.39 14.39
CA GLY A 277 1.86 -1.77 14.90
C GLY A 277 3.03 -2.10 15.84
N ASN A 278 3.50 -1.11 16.60
CA ASN A 278 4.66 -1.20 17.50
C ASN A 278 6.01 -1.38 16.80
N GLU A 279 6.12 -0.94 15.56
CA GLU A 279 7.41 -0.85 14.85
C GLU A 279 8.24 0.38 15.28
N TYR A 280 9.38 0.59 14.60
CA TYR A 280 10.28 1.68 14.93
C TYR A 280 9.58 3.05 14.91
N MET A 281 9.66 3.72 16.05
CA MET A 281 9.27 5.10 16.29
C MET A 281 10.40 5.77 17.06
N GLY A 282 10.93 6.86 16.53
CA GLY A 282 11.99 7.65 17.15
C GLY A 282 11.62 9.12 17.27
N PHE A 283 12.56 9.92 17.77
CA PHE A 283 12.42 11.36 17.87
C PHE A 283 13.77 12.04 17.74
N SER A 284 13.85 13.01 16.83
CA SER A 284 15.08 13.75 16.55
C SER A 284 15.09 15.08 17.31
N ASN A 285 15.65 15.11 18.52
CA ASN A 285 15.78 16.37 19.26
C ASN A 285 16.64 17.39 18.51
N ALA A 286 17.65 16.94 17.75
CA ALA A 286 18.49 17.81 16.94
C ALA A 286 17.68 18.51 15.84
N THR A 287 16.82 17.78 15.12
CA THR A 287 15.93 18.36 14.10
C THR A 287 14.90 19.27 14.75
N PHE A 288 14.34 18.89 15.89
CA PHE A 288 13.40 19.72 16.65
C PHE A 288 13.97 21.09 17.01
N GLN A 289 15.17 21.14 17.59
CA GLN A 289 15.80 22.42 17.95
C GLN A 289 16.10 23.26 16.71
N SER A 290 16.62 22.66 15.64
CA SER A 290 16.93 23.40 14.41
C SER A 290 15.68 23.89 13.66
N GLU A 291 14.60 23.10 13.61
CA GLU A 291 13.30 23.55 13.08
C GLU A 291 12.69 24.66 13.94
N LYS A 292 12.87 24.60 15.26
CA LYS A 292 12.39 25.62 16.19
C LYS A 292 13.17 26.94 16.07
N GLU A 293 14.49 26.88 15.86
CA GLU A 293 15.36 28.05 15.69
C GLU A 293 15.19 28.72 14.32
N THR A 294 14.99 27.94 13.26
CA THR A 294 14.85 28.44 11.88
C THR A 294 13.39 28.61 11.43
N GLY A 295 12.44 28.36 12.34
CA GLY A 295 11.01 28.28 12.09
C GLY A 295 10.28 29.63 11.99
N ASP A 296 10.96 30.73 11.61
CA ASP A 296 10.42 32.10 11.58
C ASP A 296 9.05 32.21 10.92
N ARG A 297 8.88 31.50 9.79
CA ARG A 297 7.61 31.46 9.07
C ARG A 297 6.48 30.86 9.89
N ASN A 298 6.74 29.79 10.65
CA ASN A 298 5.74 29.16 11.49
C ASN A 298 5.39 30.05 12.69
N TYR A 299 6.35 30.79 13.25
CA TYR A 299 6.04 31.82 14.25
C TYR A 299 5.16 32.93 13.68
N ALA A 300 5.47 33.46 12.49
CA ALA A 300 4.64 34.46 11.82
C ALA A 300 3.21 33.96 11.58
N ILE A 301 3.06 32.69 11.15
CA ILE A 301 1.75 32.02 11.05
C ILE A 301 1.07 31.98 12.41
N GLY A 302 1.76 31.53 13.46
CA GLY A 302 1.21 31.43 14.81
C GLY A 302 0.69 32.76 15.34
N TYR A 303 1.46 33.84 15.22
CA TYR A 303 1.02 35.19 15.61
C TYR A 303 -0.16 35.68 14.77
N TYR A 304 -0.15 35.44 13.46
CA TYR A 304 -1.26 35.82 12.58
C TYR A 304 -2.56 35.08 12.93
N LEU A 305 -2.49 33.77 13.21
CA LEU A 305 -3.62 32.96 13.67
C LEU A 305 -4.13 33.40 15.05
N LYS A 306 -3.22 33.80 15.94
CA LYS A 306 -3.56 34.33 17.27
C LYS A 306 -4.35 35.62 17.17
N GLU A 307 -3.90 36.56 16.34
CA GLU A 307 -4.59 37.83 16.09
C GLU A 307 -6.00 37.60 15.49
N LYS A 308 -6.12 36.65 14.55
CA LYS A 308 -7.39 36.28 13.92
C LYS A 308 -8.28 35.35 14.77
N LYS A 309 -7.88 35.02 16.00
CA LYS A 309 -8.62 34.16 16.93
C LYS A 309 -8.94 32.77 16.34
N CYS A 310 -8.04 32.22 15.54
CA CYS A 310 -8.20 30.89 14.94
C CYS A 310 -7.97 29.73 15.94
N PHE A 311 -7.47 30.02 17.14
CA PHE A 311 -7.25 29.01 18.18
C PHE A 311 -8.47 28.90 19.13
N PRO A 312 -8.72 27.72 19.72
CA PRO A 312 -9.71 27.59 20.78
C PRO A 312 -9.43 28.50 21.98
N LYS A 313 -10.48 28.88 22.70
CA LYS A 313 -10.35 29.75 23.89
C LYS A 313 -9.41 29.11 24.93
N GLY A 314 -8.50 29.91 25.46
CA GLY A 314 -7.57 29.50 26.52
C GLY A 314 -6.41 28.61 26.05
N VAL A 315 -6.17 28.47 24.75
CA VAL A 315 -4.99 27.77 24.22
C VAL A 315 -3.81 28.73 24.10
N ASP A 316 -2.65 28.30 24.57
CA ASP A 316 -1.39 29.01 24.31
C ASP A 316 -0.86 28.68 22.90
N MET A 317 -0.60 29.72 22.12
CA MET A 317 -0.10 29.62 20.76
C MET A 317 1.33 29.06 20.75
N MET A 318 2.18 29.44 21.71
CA MET A 318 3.56 28.96 21.77
C MET A 318 3.60 27.47 22.08
N ALA A 319 2.77 27.01 23.01
CA ALA A 319 2.56 25.59 23.28
C ALA A 319 2.16 24.80 22.02
N ALA A 320 1.18 25.30 21.24
CA ALA A 320 0.73 24.64 20.03
C ALA A 320 1.85 24.56 18.96
N LEU A 321 2.66 25.62 18.82
CA LEU A 321 3.82 25.62 17.93
C LEU A 321 4.90 24.62 18.38
N ASP A 322 5.21 24.56 19.67
CA ASP A 322 6.20 23.63 20.20
C ASP A 322 5.78 22.17 19.95
N LEU A 323 4.51 21.84 20.20
CA LEU A 323 3.97 20.51 19.88
C LEU A 323 4.04 20.24 18.37
N TYR A 324 3.71 21.22 17.52
CA TYR A 324 3.82 21.10 16.07
C TYR A 324 5.26 20.77 15.62
N PHE A 325 6.26 21.46 16.16
CA PHE A 325 7.67 21.19 15.85
C PHE A 325 8.13 19.81 16.36
N GLN A 326 7.69 19.40 17.55
CA GLN A 326 7.96 18.06 18.09
C GLN A 326 7.40 16.98 17.17
N LEU A 327 6.14 17.11 16.74
CA LEU A 327 5.48 16.14 15.86
C LEU A 327 6.14 16.04 14.48
N CYS A 328 6.61 17.16 13.92
CA CYS A 328 7.38 17.14 12.66
C CYS A 328 8.75 16.44 12.80
N SER A 329 9.28 16.36 14.01
CA SER A 329 10.60 15.79 14.32
C SER A 329 10.56 14.32 14.77
N VAL A 330 9.37 13.70 14.71
CA VAL A 330 9.20 12.25 14.95
C VAL A 330 9.88 11.47 13.83
N GLU A 331 10.65 10.45 14.19
CA GLU A 331 11.39 9.61 13.25
C GLU A 331 10.66 8.28 12.99
N VAL A 332 10.66 7.86 11.72
CA VAL A 332 10.13 6.57 11.27
C VAL A 332 11.10 5.95 10.28
N THR A 333 10.91 4.66 9.99
CA THR A 333 11.53 4.02 8.81
C THR A 333 10.49 3.90 7.69
N CYS A 334 10.90 3.48 6.49
CA CYS A 334 9.92 3.16 5.46
C CYS A 334 9.00 2.01 5.90
N GLU A 335 9.57 1.04 6.62
CA GLU A 335 8.85 -0.13 7.14
C GLU A 335 7.75 0.24 8.13
N SER A 336 8.02 1.11 9.10
CA SER A 336 6.99 1.54 10.05
C SER A 336 6.00 2.53 9.42
N GLY A 337 6.48 3.40 8.54
CA GLY A 337 5.64 4.33 7.78
C GLY A 337 4.65 3.65 6.83
N SER A 338 5.02 2.51 6.22
CA SER A 338 4.11 1.76 5.36
C SER A 338 2.97 1.10 6.14
N VAL A 339 3.23 0.66 7.38
CA VAL A 339 2.19 0.14 8.30
C VAL A 339 1.22 1.25 8.73
N MET A 340 1.72 2.46 9.00
CA MET A 340 0.86 3.63 9.28
C MET A 340 -0.05 3.96 8.08
N ALA A 341 0.51 3.98 6.87
CA ALA A 341 -0.28 4.17 5.65
C ALA A 341 -1.32 3.07 5.47
N ALA A 342 -0.96 1.82 5.78
CA ALA A 342 -1.84 0.67 5.64
C ALA A 342 -2.96 0.68 6.69
N THR A 343 -2.71 1.23 7.88
CA THR A 343 -3.76 1.50 8.87
C THR A 343 -4.82 2.46 8.33
N LEU A 344 -4.41 3.50 7.59
CA LEU A 344 -5.36 4.38 6.88
C LEU A 344 -6.05 3.64 5.72
N ALA A 345 -5.33 2.79 4.98
CA ALA A 345 -5.93 1.98 3.92
C ALA A 345 -7.00 1.02 4.45
N ASN A 346 -6.84 0.54 5.68
CA ASN A 346 -7.69 -0.44 6.35
C ASN A 346 -8.75 0.20 7.28
N GLY A 347 -9.20 1.41 6.96
CA GLY A 347 -10.30 2.05 7.70
C GLY A 347 -10.00 2.39 9.16
N GLY A 348 -8.73 2.51 9.54
CA GLY A 348 -8.30 2.84 10.91
C GLY A 348 -7.89 1.64 11.76
N ILE A 349 -7.94 0.42 11.19
CA ILE A 349 -7.53 -0.82 11.87
C ILE A 349 -6.09 -1.15 11.47
N CYS A 350 -5.19 -1.30 12.44
CA CYS A 350 -3.79 -1.63 12.14
C CYS A 350 -3.69 -3.05 11.53
N PRO A 351 -3.11 -3.22 10.33
CA PRO A 351 -3.17 -4.49 9.59
C PRO A 351 -2.40 -5.62 10.27
N ILE A 352 -1.33 -5.31 11.00
CA ILE A 352 -0.45 -6.32 11.63
C ILE A 352 -0.80 -6.60 13.09
N THR A 353 -1.72 -5.85 13.71
CA THR A 353 -2.17 -6.09 15.10
C THR A 353 -3.66 -6.39 15.20
N GLY A 354 -4.47 -5.87 14.27
CA GLY A 354 -5.93 -5.92 14.33
C GLY A 354 -6.56 -4.91 15.29
N GLU A 355 -5.77 -4.01 15.89
CA GLU A 355 -6.28 -2.98 16.79
C GLU A 355 -6.99 -1.86 16.01
N SER A 356 -8.18 -1.46 16.46
CA SER A 356 -8.89 -0.29 15.94
C SER A 356 -8.28 0.98 16.53
N VAL A 357 -7.48 1.70 15.74
CA VAL A 357 -6.70 2.87 16.20
C VAL A 357 -7.40 4.18 15.92
N LEU A 358 -8.10 4.28 14.78
CA LEU A 358 -8.78 5.49 14.34
C LEU A 358 -10.24 5.19 13.98
N SER A 359 -11.09 6.21 14.08
CA SER A 359 -12.46 6.10 13.59
C SER A 359 -12.47 6.05 12.05
N ALA A 360 -13.40 5.29 11.47
CA ALA A 360 -13.57 5.21 10.02
C ALA A 360 -13.90 6.59 9.38
N GLU A 361 -14.59 7.44 10.13
CA GLU A 361 -14.88 8.83 9.74
C GLU A 361 -13.58 9.65 9.60
N ALA A 362 -12.71 9.60 10.61
CA ALA A 362 -11.43 10.29 10.57
C ALA A 362 -10.57 9.84 9.39
N VAL A 363 -10.53 8.53 9.13
CA VAL A 363 -9.76 7.96 8.01
C VAL A 363 -10.30 8.47 6.68
N ARG A 364 -11.62 8.42 6.46
CA ARG A 364 -12.26 8.92 5.23
C ARG A 364 -11.94 10.39 4.98
N ASN A 365 -12.06 11.23 6.00
CA ASN A 365 -11.81 12.67 5.87
C ASN A 365 -10.33 12.94 5.58
N THR A 366 -9.44 12.21 6.25
CA THR A 366 -7.99 12.32 6.06
C THR A 366 -7.58 11.95 4.65
N LEU A 367 -8.08 10.83 4.12
CA LEU A 367 -7.78 10.39 2.75
C LEU A 367 -8.32 11.37 1.70
N SER A 368 -9.50 11.94 1.94
CA SER A 368 -10.09 12.96 1.04
C SER A 368 -9.22 14.22 0.95
N LEU A 369 -8.67 14.66 2.08
CA LEU A 369 -7.78 15.83 2.15
C LEU A 369 -6.37 15.52 1.66
N MET A 370 -5.87 14.30 1.86
CA MET A 370 -4.61 13.85 1.26
C MET A 370 -4.70 13.83 -0.27
N HIS A 371 -5.85 13.39 -0.82
CA HIS A 371 -6.07 13.39 -2.26
C HIS A 371 -6.01 14.80 -2.87
N SER A 372 -6.69 15.77 -2.27
CA SER A 372 -6.81 17.13 -2.83
C SER A 372 -5.68 18.10 -2.41
N CYS A 373 -5.06 17.91 -1.26
CA CYS A 373 -4.18 18.89 -0.61
C CYS A 373 -2.80 18.34 -0.17
N GLY A 374 -2.48 17.08 -0.50
CA GLY A 374 -1.37 16.37 0.14
C GLY A 374 0.04 16.57 -0.44
N MET A 375 0.18 16.99 -1.69
CA MET A 375 1.46 17.05 -2.44
C MET A 375 1.89 18.49 -2.77
N TYR A 376 1.70 19.41 -1.81
CA TYR A 376 2.00 20.84 -1.97
C TYR A 376 1.30 21.43 -3.21
N ASP A 377 1.97 22.27 -3.98
CA ASP A 377 1.44 22.87 -5.22
C ASP A 377 1.19 21.80 -6.32
N PHE A 378 1.76 20.60 -6.18
CA PHE A 378 1.54 19.48 -7.09
C PHE A 378 0.25 18.69 -6.79
N SER A 379 -0.47 18.99 -5.71
CA SER A 379 -1.64 18.20 -5.27
C SER A 379 -2.69 18.00 -6.36
N GLY A 380 -3.04 19.05 -7.11
CA GLY A 380 -4.02 18.94 -8.20
C GLY A 380 -3.55 18.05 -9.36
N GLN A 381 -2.29 18.19 -9.78
CA GLN A 381 -1.71 17.37 -10.84
C GLN A 381 -1.52 15.91 -10.40
N PHE A 382 -1.11 15.70 -9.14
CA PHE A 382 -0.99 14.37 -8.54
C PHE A 382 -2.36 13.68 -8.44
N ALA A 383 -3.40 14.39 -7.99
CA ALA A 383 -4.76 13.88 -7.93
C ALA A 383 -5.31 13.51 -9.32
N PHE A 384 -4.92 14.25 -10.36
CA PHE A 384 -5.36 13.99 -11.73
C PHE A 384 -4.61 12.85 -12.42
N HIS A 385 -3.28 12.79 -12.28
CA HIS A 385 -2.46 11.81 -12.99
C HIS A 385 -2.25 10.50 -12.20
N VAL A 386 -2.09 10.60 -10.88
CA VAL A 386 -1.87 9.45 -9.99
C VAL A 386 -3.17 9.03 -9.31
N GLY A 387 -3.97 9.99 -8.87
CA GLY A 387 -5.29 9.71 -8.31
C GLY A 387 -5.27 8.93 -7.00
N LEU A 388 -4.16 8.95 -6.26
CA LEU A 388 -4.04 8.29 -4.95
C LEU A 388 -3.91 9.33 -3.83
N PRO A 389 -4.48 9.09 -2.64
CA PRO A 389 -4.20 9.89 -1.46
C PRO A 389 -2.71 9.76 -1.07
N ALA A 390 -2.00 10.90 -1.03
CA ALA A 390 -0.60 10.93 -0.65
C ALA A 390 -0.26 12.16 0.19
N LYS A 391 0.82 12.10 0.95
CA LYS A 391 1.41 13.27 1.61
C LYS A 391 2.93 13.25 1.44
N SER A 392 3.50 14.32 0.89
CA SER A 392 4.95 14.48 0.80
C SER A 392 5.51 15.28 1.98
N ALA A 393 6.80 15.08 2.23
CA ALA A 393 7.59 15.79 3.21
C ALA A 393 8.95 16.23 2.64
N VAL A 394 9.47 17.31 3.21
CA VAL A 394 10.80 17.88 2.90
C VAL A 394 11.97 16.96 3.26
N SER A 395 11.74 15.91 4.05
CA SER A 395 12.72 14.83 4.26
C SER A 395 12.91 13.92 3.04
N GLY A 396 12.12 14.12 1.98
CA GLY A 396 12.08 13.23 0.82
C GLY A 396 11.13 12.05 0.98
N ALA A 397 10.32 12.05 2.04
CA ALA A 397 9.35 11.02 2.28
C ALA A 397 8.04 11.27 1.51
N ILE A 398 7.40 10.19 1.07
CA ILE A 398 6.02 10.20 0.56
C ILE A 398 5.24 9.07 1.25
N LEU A 399 4.25 9.46 2.03
CA LEU A 399 3.23 8.58 2.59
C LEU A 399 2.14 8.40 1.53
N LEU A 400 1.95 7.18 1.01
CA LEU A 400 1.00 6.87 -0.06
C LEU A 400 -0.02 5.84 0.43
N VAL A 401 -1.29 6.05 0.13
CA VAL A 401 -2.37 5.13 0.50
C VAL A 401 -3.12 4.67 -0.73
N VAL A 402 -3.30 3.36 -0.88
CA VAL A 402 -4.22 2.73 -1.83
C VAL A 402 -5.40 2.16 -1.01
N PRO A 403 -6.54 2.89 -0.92
CA PRO A 403 -7.62 2.52 -0.03
C PRO A 403 -8.10 1.08 -0.23
N ASN A 404 -8.32 0.36 0.87
CA ASN A 404 -8.73 -1.05 0.91
C ASN A 404 -7.73 -2.06 0.31
N ILE A 405 -6.52 -1.63 -0.07
CA ILE A 405 -5.50 -2.51 -0.66
C ILE A 405 -4.22 -2.48 0.16
N MET A 406 -3.54 -1.32 0.22
CA MET A 406 -2.23 -1.22 0.86
C MET A 406 -1.84 0.22 1.21
N GLY A 407 -0.90 0.35 2.13
CA GLY A 407 -0.14 1.57 2.37
C GLY A 407 1.31 1.41 1.92
N MET A 408 1.91 2.51 1.48
CA MET A 408 3.32 2.55 1.07
C MET A 408 4.02 3.77 1.65
N MET A 409 5.32 3.63 1.88
CA MET A 409 6.21 4.73 2.24
C MET A 409 7.43 4.69 1.33
N CYS A 410 7.71 5.82 0.69
CA CYS A 410 8.91 6.02 -0.13
C CYS A 410 9.81 7.04 0.55
N LEU A 411 11.13 6.86 0.46
CA LEU A 411 12.14 7.81 0.93
C LEU A 411 13.19 8.07 -0.14
N SER A 412 13.24 9.28 -0.66
CA SER A 412 14.40 9.80 -1.41
C SER A 412 14.58 11.29 -1.12
N PRO A 413 15.66 11.68 -0.39
CA PRO A 413 15.90 13.06 0.05
C PRO A 413 15.93 14.14 -1.06
N PRO A 414 16.42 13.87 -2.29
CA PRO A 414 16.35 14.85 -3.37
C PRO A 414 14.92 15.23 -3.76
N LEU A 415 14.61 16.52 -3.61
CA LEU A 415 13.31 17.11 -3.90
C LEU A 415 13.28 17.78 -5.29
N ASP A 416 12.12 17.77 -5.92
CA ASP A 416 11.82 18.56 -7.10
C ASP A 416 11.65 20.06 -6.76
N LYS A 417 11.32 20.88 -7.77
CA LYS A 417 11.11 22.33 -7.59
C LYS A 417 9.86 22.66 -6.74
N LEU A 418 8.95 21.70 -6.56
CA LEU A 418 7.70 21.85 -5.83
C LEU A 418 7.80 21.32 -4.39
N GLY A 419 8.95 20.73 -4.01
CA GLY A 419 9.23 20.21 -2.68
C GLY A 419 8.84 18.75 -2.47
N ASN A 420 8.50 18.01 -3.54
CA ASN A 420 8.18 16.58 -3.46
C ASN A 420 9.42 15.74 -3.81
N SER A 421 9.50 14.52 -3.29
CA SER A 421 10.59 13.58 -3.63
C SER A 421 10.59 13.24 -5.11
N TYR A 422 11.73 13.47 -5.80
CA TYR A 422 11.82 13.29 -7.25
C TYR A 422 11.60 11.83 -7.68
N ARG A 423 12.34 10.89 -7.05
CA ARG A 423 12.17 9.45 -7.28
C ARG A 423 10.80 8.96 -6.82
N GLY A 424 10.35 9.44 -5.66
CA GLY A 424 9.07 9.04 -5.08
C GLY A 424 7.86 9.37 -5.97
N VAL A 425 7.83 10.56 -6.58
CA VAL A 425 6.75 10.94 -7.51
C VAL A 425 6.78 10.07 -8.78
N SER A 426 7.96 9.85 -9.36
CA SER A 426 8.10 8.96 -10.53
C SER A 426 7.65 7.53 -10.23
N PHE A 427 8.01 7.00 -9.06
CA PHE A 427 7.57 5.68 -8.61
C PHE A 427 6.03 5.61 -8.55
N CYS A 428 5.38 6.61 -7.96
CA CYS A 428 3.91 6.68 -7.88
C CYS A 428 3.24 6.72 -9.26
N GLN A 429 3.80 7.47 -10.21
CA GLN A 429 3.28 7.56 -11.58
C GLN A 429 3.41 6.23 -12.34
N LYS A 430 4.58 5.58 -12.25
CA LYS A 430 4.79 4.26 -12.87
C LYS A 430 3.89 3.19 -12.26
N LEU A 431 3.66 3.24 -10.94
CA LEU A 431 2.77 2.33 -10.23
C LEU A 431 1.35 2.34 -10.81
N VAL A 432 0.74 3.52 -10.99
CA VAL A 432 -0.62 3.63 -11.54
C VAL A 432 -0.71 3.48 -13.06
N SER A 433 0.42 3.59 -13.74
CA SER A 433 0.51 3.31 -15.18
C SER A 433 0.46 1.80 -15.44
N LEU A 434 1.08 1.01 -14.56
CA LEU A 434 1.08 -0.45 -14.62
C LEU A 434 -0.17 -1.08 -13.99
N PHE A 435 -0.60 -0.59 -12.82
CA PHE A 435 -1.72 -1.16 -12.06
C PHE A 435 -2.97 -0.28 -12.09
N ASN A 436 -4.15 -0.90 -12.00
CA ASN A 436 -5.44 -0.22 -11.95
C ASN A 436 -5.76 0.38 -10.55
N PHE A 437 -4.78 1.05 -9.94
CA PHE A 437 -4.91 1.63 -8.60
C PHE A 437 -5.41 3.07 -8.58
N HIS A 438 -5.45 3.76 -9.73
CA HIS A 438 -6.00 5.11 -9.77
C HIS A 438 -7.42 5.11 -9.20
N ASN A 439 -7.78 6.04 -8.33
CA ASN A 439 -9.06 6.01 -7.61
C ASN A 439 -10.30 6.03 -8.54
N TYR A 440 -10.12 6.52 -9.77
CA TYR A 440 -11.15 6.55 -10.82
C TYR A 440 -10.91 5.53 -11.97
N ASP A 441 -10.00 4.57 -11.81
CA ASP A 441 -9.84 3.47 -12.78
C ASP A 441 -11.00 2.46 -12.71
N ASN A 442 -11.24 1.76 -13.82
CA ASN A 442 -12.29 0.76 -13.91
C ASN A 442 -11.80 -0.63 -13.44
N LEU A 443 -12.56 -1.26 -12.54
CA LEU A 443 -12.23 -2.59 -11.99
C LEU A 443 -12.68 -3.76 -12.88
N ARG A 444 -13.48 -3.51 -13.91
CA ARG A 444 -14.05 -4.53 -14.81
C ARG A 444 -13.44 -4.49 -16.20
N HIS A 445 -13.24 -3.30 -16.75
CA HIS A 445 -12.86 -3.06 -18.14
C HIS A 445 -11.52 -2.33 -18.23
N CYS A 446 -10.45 -2.98 -17.79
CA CYS A 446 -9.09 -2.45 -17.92
C CYS A 446 -8.24 -3.44 -18.71
N ALA A 447 -8.11 -3.20 -20.02
CA ALA A 447 -7.50 -4.17 -20.93
C ALA A 447 -5.96 -4.24 -20.85
N ARG A 448 -5.30 -3.18 -20.37
CA ARG A 448 -3.81 -3.07 -20.38
C ARG A 448 -3.15 -2.97 -19.02
N LYS A 449 -3.87 -2.61 -17.96
CA LYS A 449 -3.30 -2.53 -16.61
C LYS A 449 -3.53 -3.83 -15.85
N LEU A 450 -2.64 -4.12 -14.92
CA LEU A 450 -2.71 -5.27 -14.04
C LEU A 450 -3.63 -4.96 -12.83
N ASP A 451 -4.42 -5.95 -12.41
CA ASP A 451 -5.20 -5.90 -11.17
C ASP A 451 -4.72 -6.99 -10.20
N PRO A 452 -3.86 -6.66 -9.23
CA PRO A 452 -3.25 -7.64 -8.34
C PRO A 452 -4.25 -8.20 -7.31
N ARG A 453 -5.50 -7.71 -7.28
CA ARG A 453 -6.57 -8.30 -6.44
C ARG A 453 -7.12 -9.60 -6.99
N ARG A 454 -6.78 -9.95 -8.23
CA ARG A 454 -7.24 -11.16 -8.89
C ARG A 454 -6.03 -12.05 -9.17
N GLU A 455 -6.21 -13.36 -9.09
CA GLU A 455 -5.17 -14.33 -9.43
C GLU A 455 -4.87 -14.25 -10.94
N GLY A 456 -3.61 -14.00 -11.31
CA GLY A 456 -3.21 -13.70 -12.69
C GLY A 456 -3.56 -14.84 -13.66
N GLY A 457 -3.32 -16.08 -13.25
CA GLY A 457 -3.63 -17.28 -14.02
C GLY A 457 -5.13 -17.62 -14.07
N GLU A 458 -5.86 -17.44 -12.96
CA GLU A 458 -7.31 -17.73 -12.95
C GLU A 458 -8.11 -16.74 -13.80
N VAL A 459 -7.73 -15.45 -13.85
CA VAL A 459 -8.47 -14.48 -14.67
C VAL A 459 -8.37 -14.84 -16.13
N ARG A 460 -7.15 -15.11 -16.63
CA ARG A 460 -6.93 -15.50 -18.02
C ARG A 460 -7.68 -16.79 -18.34
N ASN A 461 -7.57 -17.81 -17.49
CA ASN A 461 -8.27 -19.08 -17.71
C ASN A 461 -9.80 -18.92 -17.62
N LYS A 462 -10.34 -18.11 -16.69
CA LYS A 462 -11.79 -17.84 -16.58
C LYS A 462 -12.30 -17.07 -17.78
N THR A 463 -11.57 -16.08 -18.29
CA THR A 463 -11.97 -15.36 -19.51
C THR A 463 -11.95 -16.28 -20.72
N VAL A 464 -10.91 -17.11 -20.87
CA VAL A 464 -10.84 -18.11 -21.95
C VAL A 464 -11.99 -19.11 -21.83
N VAL A 465 -12.24 -19.67 -20.64
CA VAL A 465 -13.33 -20.62 -20.42
C VAL A 465 -14.70 -19.97 -20.71
N ASN A 466 -14.92 -18.72 -20.31
CA ASN A 466 -16.17 -18.01 -20.60
C ASN A 466 -16.33 -17.73 -22.10
N LEU A 467 -15.24 -17.40 -22.80
CA LEU A 467 -15.22 -17.22 -24.25
C LEU A 467 -15.60 -18.53 -24.97
N LEU A 468 -14.96 -19.63 -24.58
CA LEU A 468 -15.21 -20.96 -25.17
C LEU A 468 -16.61 -21.49 -24.82
N PHE A 469 -17.11 -21.22 -23.62
CA PHE A 469 -18.47 -21.59 -23.22
C PHE A 469 -19.53 -20.82 -24.03
N ALA A 470 -19.26 -19.56 -24.38
CA ALA A 470 -20.13 -18.81 -25.29
C ALA A 470 -20.11 -19.42 -26.70
N ALA A 471 -18.97 -19.90 -27.18
CA ALA A 471 -18.86 -20.62 -28.45
C ALA A 471 -19.60 -21.98 -28.41
N TYR A 472 -19.49 -22.72 -27.31
CA TYR A 472 -20.18 -24.00 -27.09
C TYR A 472 -21.71 -23.83 -27.04
N SER A 473 -22.21 -22.80 -26.37
CA SER A 473 -23.65 -22.55 -26.24
C SER A 473 -24.29 -21.86 -27.44
N GLY A 474 -23.50 -21.43 -28.43
CA GLY A 474 -23.99 -20.68 -29.59
C GLY A 474 -24.34 -19.21 -29.30
N ASP A 475 -23.92 -18.64 -28.15
CA ASP A 475 -24.24 -17.27 -27.75
C ASP A 475 -23.37 -16.23 -28.49
N VAL A 476 -23.79 -15.89 -29.71
CA VAL A 476 -23.16 -14.83 -30.52
C VAL A 476 -23.20 -13.47 -29.81
N SER A 477 -24.19 -13.20 -28.95
CA SER A 477 -24.29 -11.91 -28.24
C SER A 477 -23.19 -11.77 -27.19
N ALA A 478 -22.86 -12.85 -26.46
CA ALA A 478 -21.71 -12.87 -25.57
C ALA A 478 -20.40 -12.70 -26.33
N LEU A 479 -20.22 -13.40 -27.46
CA LEU A 479 -19.02 -13.26 -28.29
C LEU A 479 -18.86 -11.85 -28.87
N ARG A 480 -19.94 -11.21 -29.31
CA ARG A 480 -19.93 -9.80 -29.73
C ARG A 480 -19.49 -8.88 -28.59
N ARG A 481 -19.97 -9.10 -27.36
CA ARG A 481 -19.54 -8.32 -26.19
C ARG A 481 -18.06 -8.53 -25.88
N PHE A 482 -17.55 -9.75 -25.98
CA PHE A 482 -16.13 -10.03 -25.76
C PHE A 482 -15.24 -9.38 -26.84
N ALA A 483 -15.61 -9.49 -28.11
CA ALA A 483 -14.90 -8.82 -29.21
C ALA A 483 -14.91 -7.29 -29.05
N LEU A 484 -16.05 -6.70 -28.67
CA LEU A 484 -16.16 -5.26 -28.38
C LEU A 484 -15.30 -4.82 -27.18
N SER A 485 -15.00 -5.73 -26.25
CA SER A 485 -14.12 -5.45 -25.11
C SER A 485 -12.62 -5.54 -25.44
N ALA A 486 -12.26 -5.70 -26.72
CA ALA A 486 -10.90 -5.92 -27.20
C ALA A 486 -10.24 -7.17 -26.59
N MET A 487 -11.06 -8.21 -26.31
CA MET A 487 -10.54 -9.51 -25.92
C MET A 487 -9.89 -10.18 -27.14
N ASP A 488 -8.72 -10.77 -26.92
CA ASP A 488 -8.08 -11.60 -27.93
C ASP A 488 -8.89 -12.90 -28.13
N MET A 489 -9.43 -13.06 -29.34
CA MET A 489 -10.30 -14.18 -29.71
C MET A 489 -9.49 -15.44 -30.10
N GLU A 490 -8.17 -15.34 -30.23
CA GLU A 490 -7.26 -16.45 -30.55
C GLU A 490 -6.72 -17.17 -29.29
N GLN A 491 -7.19 -16.79 -28.10
CA GLN A 491 -6.78 -17.45 -26.87
C GLN A 491 -7.19 -18.94 -26.85
N LYS A 492 -6.31 -19.76 -26.27
CA LYS A 492 -6.42 -21.22 -26.24
C LYS A 492 -6.71 -21.74 -24.84
N ASP A 493 -7.48 -22.83 -24.73
CA ASP A 493 -7.63 -23.58 -23.47
C ASP A 493 -6.44 -24.50 -23.17
N TYR A 494 -6.58 -25.31 -22.11
CA TYR A 494 -5.59 -26.31 -21.71
C TYR A 494 -5.35 -27.39 -22.78
N ASP A 495 -6.31 -27.64 -23.67
CA ASP A 495 -6.21 -28.55 -24.81
C ASP A 495 -5.73 -27.84 -26.09
N SER A 496 -5.26 -26.59 -25.96
CA SER A 496 -4.81 -25.75 -27.08
C SER A 496 -5.90 -25.42 -28.11
N ARG A 497 -7.17 -25.53 -27.75
CA ARG A 497 -8.31 -25.23 -28.63
C ARG A 497 -8.72 -23.77 -28.50
N THR A 498 -9.06 -23.16 -29.64
CA THR A 498 -9.63 -21.81 -29.73
C THR A 498 -11.16 -21.86 -29.77
N ALA A 499 -11.81 -20.69 -29.69
CA ALA A 499 -13.26 -20.58 -29.86
C ALA A 499 -13.75 -21.15 -31.20
N LEU A 500 -12.89 -21.11 -32.24
CA LEU A 500 -13.21 -21.65 -33.56
C LEU A 500 -13.27 -23.18 -33.55
N HIS A 501 -12.38 -23.86 -32.83
CA HIS A 501 -12.42 -25.32 -32.66
C HIS A 501 -13.73 -25.76 -31.99
N VAL A 502 -14.07 -25.12 -30.87
CA VAL A 502 -15.29 -25.45 -30.10
C VAL A 502 -16.55 -25.17 -30.91
N ALA A 503 -16.62 -24.03 -31.60
CA ALA A 503 -17.77 -23.71 -32.45
C ALA A 503 -17.91 -24.66 -33.65
N ALA A 504 -16.78 -25.13 -34.20
CA ALA A 504 -16.75 -26.06 -35.31
C ALA A 504 -17.17 -27.48 -34.92
N ALA A 505 -16.76 -27.93 -33.74
CA ALA A 505 -17.15 -29.21 -33.18
C ALA A 505 -18.65 -29.30 -32.81
N GLU A 506 -19.26 -28.19 -32.37
CA GLU A 506 -20.70 -28.15 -32.04
C GLU A 506 -21.60 -27.81 -33.25
N GLY A 507 -21.02 -27.32 -34.34
CA GLY A 507 -21.77 -27.00 -35.56
C GLY A 507 -22.49 -25.64 -35.56
N HIS A 508 -22.10 -24.70 -34.70
CA HIS A 508 -22.75 -23.38 -34.61
C HIS A 508 -22.33 -22.43 -35.75
N THR A 509 -23.04 -22.48 -36.88
CA THR A 509 -22.71 -21.72 -38.10
C THR A 509 -22.62 -20.21 -37.89
N GLU A 510 -23.52 -19.62 -37.10
CA GLU A 510 -23.52 -18.17 -36.83
C GLU A 510 -22.33 -17.73 -35.95
N VAL A 511 -21.87 -18.59 -35.05
CA VAL A 511 -20.65 -18.35 -34.26
C VAL A 511 -19.42 -18.44 -35.15
N VAL A 512 -19.34 -19.47 -36.00
CA VAL A 512 -18.22 -19.64 -36.95
C VAL A 512 -18.13 -18.45 -37.89
N LYS A 513 -19.24 -18.01 -38.50
CA LYS A 513 -19.29 -16.79 -39.33
C LYS A 513 -18.80 -15.57 -38.58
N PHE A 514 -19.24 -15.37 -37.34
CA PHE A 514 -18.79 -14.24 -36.52
C PHE A 514 -17.27 -14.29 -36.28
N LEU A 515 -16.71 -15.46 -35.96
CA LEU A 515 -15.29 -15.62 -35.67
C LEU A 515 -14.40 -15.43 -36.91
N ILE A 516 -14.82 -15.92 -38.08
CA ILE A 516 -14.05 -15.82 -39.33
C ILE A 516 -14.21 -14.44 -39.99
N GLU A 517 -15.43 -13.92 -40.10
CA GLU A 517 -15.69 -12.68 -40.85
C GLU A 517 -15.38 -11.43 -40.01
N ALA A 518 -15.81 -11.41 -38.75
CA ALA A 518 -15.69 -10.22 -37.90
C ALA A 518 -14.39 -10.20 -37.08
N CYS A 519 -13.96 -11.35 -36.55
CA CYS A 519 -12.77 -11.43 -35.69
C CYS A 519 -11.50 -11.88 -36.42
N LYS A 520 -11.60 -12.41 -37.65
CA LYS A 520 -10.48 -12.92 -38.46
C LYS A 520 -9.56 -13.89 -37.72
N VAL A 521 -10.14 -14.83 -36.98
CA VAL A 521 -9.38 -15.85 -36.24
C VAL A 521 -8.66 -16.79 -37.22
N ASN A 522 -7.43 -17.18 -36.89
CA ASN A 522 -6.63 -18.09 -37.71
C ASN A 522 -7.26 -19.51 -37.82
N PRO A 523 -7.55 -20.03 -39.03
CA PRO A 523 -8.17 -21.33 -39.23
C PRO A 523 -7.17 -22.52 -39.24
N PHE A 524 -5.86 -22.25 -39.18
CA PHE A 524 -4.80 -23.28 -39.24
C PHE A 524 -4.19 -23.61 -37.87
N VAL A 525 -4.74 -23.04 -36.79
CA VAL A 525 -4.29 -23.34 -35.44
C VAL A 525 -4.56 -24.82 -35.14
N LYS A 526 -3.54 -25.54 -34.68
CA LYS A 526 -3.68 -26.92 -34.23
C LYS A 526 -3.98 -26.99 -32.73
N ASP A 527 -4.83 -27.95 -32.37
CA ASP A 527 -5.07 -28.34 -30.98
C ASP A 527 -4.00 -29.32 -30.45
N ARG A 528 -4.20 -29.84 -29.24
CA ARG A 528 -3.32 -30.85 -28.61
C ARG A 528 -3.22 -32.16 -29.40
N TRP A 529 -4.26 -32.52 -30.16
CA TRP A 529 -4.30 -33.75 -30.96
C TRP A 529 -3.79 -33.55 -32.39
N GLY A 530 -3.42 -32.31 -32.75
CA GLY A 530 -2.91 -31.96 -34.07
C GLY A 530 -4.02 -31.64 -35.08
N ASN A 531 -5.29 -31.63 -34.65
CA ASN A 531 -6.45 -31.33 -35.47
C ASN A 531 -6.59 -29.82 -35.65
N ILE A 532 -7.07 -29.41 -36.83
CA ILE A 532 -7.52 -28.04 -37.09
C ILE A 532 -9.05 -27.94 -36.95
N PRO A 533 -9.64 -26.73 -36.83
CA PRO A 533 -11.09 -26.57 -36.71
C PRO A 533 -11.88 -27.23 -37.85
N LEU A 534 -11.30 -27.34 -39.05
CA LEU A 534 -11.91 -28.05 -40.18
C LEU A 534 -12.00 -29.56 -39.90
N ASP A 535 -10.95 -30.16 -39.33
CA ASP A 535 -10.93 -31.58 -38.99
C ASP A 535 -11.98 -31.90 -37.92
N ASP A 536 -12.14 -31.01 -36.93
CA ASP A 536 -13.20 -31.12 -35.92
C ASP A 536 -14.59 -31.08 -36.58
N ALA A 537 -14.85 -30.13 -37.47
CA ALA A 537 -16.13 -30.06 -38.19
C ALA A 537 -16.41 -31.30 -39.06
N VAL A 538 -15.37 -31.89 -39.67
CA VAL A 538 -15.48 -33.14 -40.45
C VAL A 538 -15.73 -34.32 -39.52
N GLN A 539 -15.02 -34.41 -38.39
CA GLN A 539 -15.14 -35.49 -37.42
C GLN A 539 -16.55 -35.58 -36.81
N PHE A 540 -17.16 -34.44 -36.51
CA PHE A 540 -18.53 -34.35 -35.97
C PHE A 540 -19.62 -34.24 -37.06
N ASN A 541 -19.23 -34.32 -38.34
CA ASN A 541 -20.11 -34.35 -39.52
C ASN A 541 -20.98 -33.08 -39.71
N HIS A 542 -20.41 -31.90 -39.48
CA HIS A 542 -21.08 -30.60 -39.65
C HIS A 542 -20.79 -29.97 -41.02
N LEU A 543 -21.46 -30.49 -42.07
CA LEU A 543 -21.23 -30.13 -43.48
C LEU A 543 -21.31 -28.63 -43.80
N GLU A 544 -22.22 -27.88 -43.16
CA GLU A 544 -22.35 -26.43 -43.38
C GLU A 544 -21.14 -25.65 -42.86
N VAL A 545 -20.59 -26.06 -41.71
CA VAL A 545 -19.40 -25.46 -41.11
C VAL A 545 -18.16 -25.83 -41.91
N VAL A 546 -18.05 -27.08 -42.38
CA VAL A 546 -16.96 -27.53 -43.28
C VAL A 546 -16.86 -26.63 -44.50
N LYS A 547 -17.99 -26.35 -45.16
CA LYS A 547 -18.02 -25.45 -46.31
C LYS A 547 -17.53 -24.04 -45.97
N LEU A 548 -18.04 -23.45 -44.88
CA LEU A 548 -17.64 -22.12 -44.43
C LEU A 548 -16.14 -22.03 -44.10
N LEU A 549 -15.59 -23.05 -43.43
CA LEU A 549 -14.17 -23.09 -43.07
C LEU A 549 -13.27 -23.32 -44.28
N GLN A 550 -13.69 -24.14 -45.24
CA GLN A 550 -12.95 -24.39 -46.48
C GLN A 550 -12.87 -23.12 -47.34
N ASP A 551 -14.00 -22.43 -47.53
CA ASP A 551 -14.07 -21.15 -48.25
C ASP A 551 -13.20 -20.07 -47.56
N TYR A 552 -13.13 -20.10 -46.23
CA TYR A 552 -12.29 -19.17 -45.47
C TYR A 552 -10.80 -19.53 -45.53
N GLN A 553 -10.42 -20.81 -45.53
CA GLN A 553 -9.02 -21.22 -45.70
C GLN A 553 -8.44 -20.78 -47.05
N ASP A 554 -9.24 -20.85 -48.12
CA ASP A 554 -8.81 -20.42 -49.45
C ASP A 554 -8.64 -18.89 -49.56
N SER A 555 -9.33 -18.13 -48.72
CA SER A 555 -9.30 -16.66 -48.70
C SER A 555 -8.47 -16.05 -47.58
N TYR A 556 -7.92 -16.88 -46.68
CA TYR A 556 -7.18 -16.41 -45.51
C TYR A 556 -5.80 -15.87 -45.89
N THR A 557 -5.57 -14.58 -45.62
CA THR A 557 -4.25 -13.95 -45.67
C THR A 557 -3.74 -13.73 -44.24
N PRO A 558 -2.54 -14.22 -43.87
CA PRO A 558 -1.97 -13.97 -42.55
C PRO A 558 -1.82 -12.47 -42.31
N SER A 559 -2.11 -11.99 -41.10
CA SER A 559 -1.81 -10.60 -40.71
C SER A 559 -0.29 -10.40 -40.56
N GLU A 560 0.20 -9.16 -40.76
CA GLU A 560 1.63 -8.83 -40.63
C GLU A 560 2.23 -9.24 -39.27
N THR A 561 1.43 -9.18 -38.20
CA THR A 561 1.80 -9.62 -36.84
C THR A 561 1.94 -11.14 -36.69
N GLN A 562 1.22 -11.93 -37.48
CA GLN A 562 1.33 -13.40 -37.48
C GLN A 562 2.51 -13.88 -38.33
N ALA A 563 2.93 -13.11 -39.34
CA ALA A 563 4.12 -13.39 -40.14
C ALA A 563 5.42 -13.23 -39.32
N GLU A 564 5.50 -12.23 -38.44
CA GLU A 564 6.62 -12.05 -37.51
C GLU A 564 6.68 -13.16 -36.45
N ALA A 565 5.54 -13.52 -35.85
CA ALA A 565 5.47 -14.60 -34.86
C ALA A 565 5.78 -15.99 -35.45
N ALA A 566 5.37 -16.24 -36.70
CA ALA A 566 5.71 -17.46 -37.42
C ALA A 566 7.22 -17.52 -37.75
N ALA A 567 7.83 -16.39 -38.14
CA ALA A 567 9.27 -16.30 -38.37
C ALA A 567 10.08 -16.54 -37.07
N GLU A 568 9.59 -16.05 -35.93
CA GLU A 568 10.20 -16.28 -34.62
C GLU A 568 10.08 -17.74 -34.16
N ALA A 569 8.93 -18.39 -34.39
CA ALA A 569 8.73 -19.80 -34.07
C ALA A 569 9.61 -20.73 -34.92
N LEU A 570 9.72 -20.46 -36.23
CA LEU A 570 10.66 -21.14 -37.15
C LEU A 570 12.12 -20.96 -36.72
N SER A 571 12.48 -19.82 -36.12
CA SER A 571 13.85 -19.62 -35.61
C SER A 571 14.16 -20.48 -34.38
N LYS A 572 13.16 -20.74 -33.51
CA LYS A 572 13.31 -21.58 -32.31
C LYS A 572 13.34 -23.07 -32.62
N GLU A 573 12.48 -23.55 -33.52
CA GLU A 573 12.53 -24.95 -33.98
C GLU A 573 13.86 -25.27 -34.68
N ASN A 574 14.41 -24.33 -35.47
CA ASN A 574 15.73 -24.50 -36.09
C ASN A 574 16.86 -24.56 -35.05
N LEU A 575 16.77 -23.81 -33.94
CA LEU A 575 17.74 -23.88 -32.84
C LEU A 575 17.64 -25.19 -32.04
N GLU A 576 16.43 -25.69 -31.79
CA GLU A 576 16.21 -26.96 -31.09
C GLU A 576 16.59 -28.18 -31.93
N SER A 577 16.54 -28.08 -33.27
CA SER A 577 17.02 -29.12 -34.18
C SER A 577 18.56 -29.18 -34.33
N MET A 578 19.29 -28.22 -33.72
CA MET A 578 20.76 -28.11 -33.77
C MET A 578 21.45 -28.45 -32.43
N VAL A 579 20.74 -28.98 -31.44
CA VAL A 579 21.30 -29.44 -30.14
C VAL A 579 21.26 -30.96 -30.03
#